data_AF-A0ABD3Y074-F1
#
_entry.id   AF-A0ABD3Y074-F1
#
_cell.length_a   1.000
_cell.length_b   1.000
_cell.length_c   1.000
_cell.angle_alpha   90.00
_cell.angle_beta   90.00
_cell.angle_gamma   90.00
#
_symmetry.space_group_name_H-M   'P 1'
#
loop_
_entity.id
_entity.type
_entity.pdbx_description
1 polymer ?
#
loop_
_entity_poly.entity_id
_entity_poly.type
_entity_poly.pdbx_seq_one_letter_code
_entity_poly.pdbx_strand_id
1 'polypeptide(L)'
;MLDHLTTSALDLHNNSKYKHTLHETQRRQNINHGLTNINDSVFDFFLQVDDKRWQSQTEDALNWHGAGSLQYCKTVLLKDETLFKTWKLLFINFDPKISAKQVDYTMIASCTRDANEDLIGRFCRIGDSQFRKDTITRLGKSKQDSLRKRVVMRSKHTHSSDALALNMKYILEDQAENKLYSHLKLKSP
;
A
#
# COMPACT_ATOMS: atom_id res chain seq x y z
N MET A 1 -26.37 16.10 10.24
CA MET A 1 -25.98 16.12 11.67
C MET A 1 -24.90 15.05 11.89
N LEU A 2 -23.67 15.36 11.47
CA LEU A 2 -22.44 14.62 11.81
C LEU A 2 -21.47 15.58 12.53
N ASP A 3 -21.99 16.67 13.08
CA ASP A 3 -21.20 17.80 13.59
C ASP A 3 -20.35 17.40 14.80
N HIS A 4 -20.74 16.33 15.50
CA HIS A 4 -19.94 15.72 16.57
C HIS A 4 -18.68 15.00 16.08
N LEU A 5 -18.57 14.69 14.78
CA LEU A 5 -17.39 14.08 14.14
C LEU A 5 -16.44 15.12 13.54
N THR A 6 -16.93 16.35 13.36
CA THR A 6 -16.21 17.43 12.72
C THR A 6 -15.82 18.50 13.74
N THR A 7 -14.88 19.36 13.39
CA THR A 7 -14.44 20.47 14.26
C THR A 7 -13.98 21.64 13.42
N SER A 8 -14.20 22.87 13.89
CA SER A 8 -13.76 24.05 13.14
C SER A 8 -12.23 24.10 13.03
N ALA A 9 -11.70 24.73 11.98
CA ALA A 9 -10.25 24.87 11.81
C ALA A 9 -9.60 25.63 12.98
N LEU A 10 -10.29 26.65 13.48
CA LEU A 10 -9.85 27.46 14.61
C LEU A 10 -9.75 26.62 15.89
N ASP A 11 -10.78 25.83 16.18
CA ASP A 11 -10.80 24.97 17.36
C ASP A 11 -9.72 23.89 17.29
N LEU A 12 -9.46 23.33 16.09
CA LEU A 12 -8.36 22.38 15.90
C LEU A 12 -7.00 23.01 16.18
N HIS A 13 -6.73 24.22 15.69
CA HIS A 13 -5.46 24.91 15.97
C HIS A 13 -5.25 25.18 17.46
N ASN A 14 -6.32 25.51 18.18
CA ASN A 14 -6.24 25.81 19.60
C ASN A 14 -6.10 24.53 20.45
N ASN A 15 -6.88 23.49 20.13
CA ASN A 15 -7.16 22.39 21.06
C ASN A 15 -6.72 21.01 20.57
N SER A 16 -6.42 20.80 19.29
CA SER A 16 -6.04 19.48 18.78
C SER A 16 -4.72 19.01 19.36
N LYS A 17 -4.63 17.70 19.64
CA LYS A 17 -3.38 16.99 19.98
C LYS A 17 -2.45 16.91 18.76
N TYR A 18 -3.00 16.97 17.55
CA TYR A 18 -2.30 16.73 16.29
C TYR A 18 -2.01 18.01 15.51
N LYS A 19 -1.64 19.10 16.18
CA LYS A 19 -1.43 20.42 15.53
C LYS A 19 -0.51 20.39 14.31
N HIS A 20 0.49 19.51 14.31
CA HIS A 20 1.43 19.36 13.21
C HIS A 20 0.76 18.92 11.89
N THR A 21 -0.31 18.12 11.93
CA THR A 21 -1.01 17.63 10.73
C THR A 21 -1.82 18.75 10.06
N LEU A 22 -2.23 19.77 10.83
CA LEU A 22 -3.04 20.88 10.34
C LEU A 22 -2.25 21.77 9.36
N HIS A 23 -0.98 22.00 9.65
CA HIS A 23 -0.09 22.79 8.78
C HIS A 23 0.20 22.07 7.45
N GLU A 24 0.36 20.75 7.48
CA GLU A 24 0.62 19.97 6.26
C GLU A 24 -0.63 19.90 5.36
N THR A 25 -1.82 19.80 5.97
CA THR A 25 -3.11 19.77 5.26
C THR A 25 -3.43 21.11 4.58
N GLN A 26 -3.19 22.24 5.25
CA GLN A 26 -3.38 23.58 4.69
C GLN A 26 -2.49 23.83 3.46
N ARG A 27 -1.26 23.31 3.47
CA ARG A 27 -0.29 23.51 2.39
C ARG A 27 -0.59 22.70 1.12
N ARG A 28 -1.27 21.55 1.22
CA ARG A 28 -1.37 20.59 0.12
C ARG A 28 -2.77 20.37 -0.47
N GLN A 29 -3.86 20.62 0.27
CA GLN A 29 -5.15 20.03 -0.13
C GLN A 29 -6.41 20.90 0.02
N ASN A 30 -6.37 22.05 0.69
CA ASN A 30 -7.60 22.82 0.99
C ASN A 30 -7.82 24.08 0.12
N ILE A 31 -7.29 24.11 -1.10
CA ILE A 31 -7.42 25.27 -2.01
C ILE A 31 -8.89 25.49 -2.44
N ASN A 32 -9.68 24.42 -2.54
CA ASN A 32 -11.07 24.45 -2.99
C ASN A 32 -12.11 24.25 -1.86
N HIS A 33 -11.68 24.23 -0.59
CA HIS A 33 -12.56 23.95 0.57
C HIS A 33 -13.36 22.64 0.49
N GLY A 34 -12.92 21.67 -0.33
CA GLY A 34 -13.60 20.39 -0.53
C GLY A 34 -13.35 19.37 0.60
N LEU A 35 -12.49 19.68 1.56
CA LEU A 35 -12.15 18.81 2.68
C LEU A 35 -12.80 19.30 3.97
N THR A 36 -13.31 18.33 4.74
CA THR A 36 -13.92 18.58 6.05
C THR A 36 -12.94 18.27 7.15
N ASN A 37 -12.83 19.19 8.11
CA ASN A 37 -12.05 18.99 9.32
C ASN A 37 -12.75 18.01 10.25
N ILE A 38 -12.01 17.00 10.69
CA ILE A 38 -12.48 15.99 11.64
C ILE A 38 -11.90 16.26 13.02
N ASN A 39 -12.59 15.80 14.07
CA ASN A 39 -12.08 15.89 15.43
C ASN A 39 -10.95 14.86 15.69
N ASP A 40 -10.26 15.01 16.83
CA ASP A 40 -9.16 14.12 17.21
C ASP A 40 -9.60 12.66 17.37
N SER A 41 -10.81 12.38 17.87
CA SER A 41 -11.32 11.01 18.06
C SER A 41 -11.50 10.27 16.74
N VAL A 42 -11.99 10.97 15.72
CA VAL A 42 -12.13 10.44 14.35
C VAL A 42 -10.76 10.25 13.72
N PHE A 43 -9.84 11.19 13.94
CA PHE A 43 -8.46 11.06 13.47
C PHE A 43 -7.74 9.86 14.11
N ASP A 44 -7.88 9.67 15.43
CA ASP A 44 -7.37 8.52 16.18
C ASP A 44 -7.90 7.19 15.65
N PHE A 45 -9.16 7.15 15.25
CA PHE A 45 -9.73 5.98 14.59
C PHE A 45 -9.03 5.69 13.26
N PHE A 46 -8.85 6.70 12.39
CA PHE A 46 -8.15 6.52 11.12
C PHE A 46 -6.68 6.12 11.29
N LEU A 47 -5.99 6.60 12.33
CA LEU A 47 -4.64 6.14 12.65
C LEU A 47 -4.62 4.63 12.98
N GLN A 48 -5.59 4.14 13.75
CA GLN A 48 -5.72 2.71 14.05
C GLN A 48 -6.03 1.87 12.80
N VAL A 49 -6.91 2.38 11.93
CA VAL A 49 -7.20 1.76 10.62
C VAL A 49 -5.91 1.67 9.80
N ASP A 50 -5.14 2.75 9.72
CA ASP A 50 -3.95 2.81 8.88
C ASP A 50 -2.83 1.90 9.38
N ASP A 51 -2.59 1.87 10.70
CA ASP A 51 -1.59 0.98 11.31
C ASP A 51 -1.90 -0.50 11.02
N LYS A 52 -3.15 -0.93 11.25
CA LYS A 52 -3.59 -2.31 10.94
C LYS A 52 -3.52 -2.61 9.45
N ARG A 53 -3.90 -1.65 8.60
CA ARG A 53 -3.76 -1.77 7.14
C ARG A 53 -2.31 -2.02 6.78
N TRP A 54 -1.38 -1.22 7.28
CA TRP A 54 0.05 -1.35 7.03
C TRP A 54 0.58 -2.72 7.44
N GLN A 55 0.20 -3.20 8.63
CA GLN A 55 0.58 -4.52 9.13
C GLN A 55 0.06 -5.68 8.26
N SER A 56 -1.09 -5.48 7.60
CA SER A 56 -1.69 -6.47 6.70
C SER A 56 -1.22 -6.39 5.24
N GLN A 57 -0.54 -5.30 4.85
CA GLN A 57 -0.04 -5.06 3.50
C GLN A 57 1.47 -5.26 3.44
N THR A 58 1.90 -6.52 3.57
CA THR A 58 3.31 -6.93 3.52
C THR A 58 3.67 -7.59 2.20
N GLU A 59 4.97 -7.72 1.91
CA GLU A 59 5.43 -8.53 0.77
C GLU A 59 4.96 -9.98 0.88
N ASP A 60 4.96 -10.55 2.09
CA ASP A 60 4.44 -11.88 2.33
C ASP A 60 2.96 -11.96 1.97
N ALA A 61 2.13 -11.04 2.47
CA ALA A 61 0.71 -11.00 2.12
C ALA A 61 0.49 -10.85 0.61
N LEU A 62 1.35 -10.11 -0.09
CA LEU A 62 1.32 -10.01 -1.55
C LEU A 62 1.73 -11.32 -2.23
N ASN A 63 2.74 -12.04 -1.71
CA ASN A 63 3.18 -13.32 -2.25
C ASN A 63 2.12 -14.41 -2.06
N TRP A 64 1.46 -14.44 -0.90
CA TRP A 64 0.42 -15.41 -0.58
C TRP A 64 -0.91 -15.14 -1.29
N HIS A 65 -1.33 -13.88 -1.36
CA HIS A 65 -2.66 -13.52 -1.85
C HIS A 65 -2.68 -12.90 -3.24
N GLY A 66 -1.55 -12.41 -3.76
CA GLY A 66 -1.43 -11.78 -5.07
C GLY A 66 -2.48 -10.67 -5.27
N ALA A 67 -3.32 -10.82 -6.29
CA ALA A 67 -4.44 -9.92 -6.58
C ALA A 67 -5.49 -9.85 -5.45
N GLY A 68 -5.57 -10.87 -4.60
CA GLY A 68 -6.47 -10.93 -3.45
C GLY A 68 -5.97 -10.17 -2.21
N SER A 69 -4.78 -9.56 -2.24
CA SER A 69 -4.18 -8.87 -1.09
C SER A 69 -5.06 -7.74 -0.54
N LEU A 70 -5.74 -6.99 -1.41
CA LEU A 70 -6.72 -5.97 -0.98
C LEU A 70 -7.88 -6.59 -0.19
N GLN A 71 -8.44 -7.70 -0.68
CA GLN A 71 -9.58 -8.36 -0.03
C GLN A 71 -9.18 -8.99 1.30
N TYR A 72 -7.96 -9.53 1.37
CA TYR A 72 -7.35 -10.02 2.61
C TYR A 72 -7.25 -8.90 3.64
N CYS A 73 -6.63 -7.78 3.28
CA CYS A 73 -6.51 -6.59 4.13
C CYS A 73 -7.87 -6.12 4.64
N LYS A 74 -8.87 -5.95 3.75
CA LYS A 74 -10.24 -5.60 4.16
C LYS A 74 -10.81 -6.59 5.18
N THR A 75 -10.63 -7.87 4.95
CA THR A 75 -11.15 -8.93 5.84
C THR A 75 -10.49 -8.88 7.21
N VAL A 76 -9.19 -8.61 7.27
CA VAL A 76 -8.46 -8.41 8.55
C VAL A 76 -9.05 -7.24 9.32
N LEU A 77 -9.25 -6.09 8.67
CA LEU A 77 -9.78 -4.89 9.32
C LEU A 77 -11.26 -5.05 9.74
N LEU A 78 -12.09 -5.70 8.93
CA LEU A 78 -13.51 -5.90 9.23
C LEU A 78 -13.76 -6.92 10.34
N LYS A 79 -12.87 -7.90 10.51
CA LYS A 79 -12.92 -8.87 11.61
C LYS A 79 -12.35 -8.33 12.91
N ASP A 80 -11.79 -7.12 12.91
CA ASP A 80 -11.23 -6.53 14.11
C ASP A 80 -12.32 -5.92 15.00
N GLU A 81 -12.68 -6.66 16.06
CA GLU A 81 -13.70 -6.22 17.01
C GLU A 81 -13.32 -4.94 17.76
N THR A 82 -12.03 -4.71 17.99
CA THR A 82 -11.54 -3.51 18.68
C THR A 82 -11.75 -2.29 17.79
N LEU A 83 -11.40 -2.40 16.51
CA LEU A 83 -11.61 -1.35 15.52
C LEU A 83 -13.09 -1.02 15.36
N PHE A 84 -13.94 -2.05 15.27
CA PHE A 84 -15.39 -1.84 15.20
C PHE A 84 -15.96 -1.23 16.49
N LYS A 85 -15.40 -1.56 17.65
CA LYS A 85 -15.78 -0.91 18.92
C LYS A 85 -15.43 0.58 18.90
N THR A 86 -14.22 0.95 18.45
CA THR A 86 -13.81 2.35 18.29
C THR A 86 -14.72 3.09 17.31
N TRP A 87 -15.06 2.47 16.18
CA TRP A 87 -16.03 3.01 15.23
C TRP A 87 -17.37 3.34 15.89
N LYS A 88 -17.95 2.40 16.65
CA LYS A 88 -19.21 2.63 17.36
C LYS A 88 -19.12 3.76 18.37
N LEU A 89 -18.00 3.88 19.10
CA LEU A 89 -17.78 4.93 20.10
C LEU A 89 -17.87 6.34 19.48
N LEU A 90 -17.54 6.50 18.20
CA LEU A 90 -17.66 7.79 17.50
C LEU A 90 -19.10 8.30 17.45
N PHE A 91 -20.08 7.39 17.49
CA PHE A 91 -21.51 7.71 17.39
C PHE A 91 -22.25 7.59 18.73
N ILE A 92 -21.58 7.32 19.86
CA ILE A 92 -22.28 7.11 21.15
C ILE A 92 -22.97 8.37 21.68
N ASN A 93 -22.47 9.55 21.32
CA ASN A 93 -23.11 10.82 21.64
C ASN A 93 -24.16 11.24 20.60
N PHE A 94 -24.43 10.41 19.61
CA PHE A 94 -25.57 10.59 18.73
C PHE A 94 -26.82 10.20 19.52
N ASP A 95 -27.58 11.19 20.00
CA ASP A 95 -28.87 10.94 20.65
C ASP A 95 -29.97 10.81 19.58
N PRO A 96 -30.40 9.59 19.22
CA PRO A 96 -31.48 9.42 18.27
C PRO A 96 -32.81 10.00 18.78
N LYS A 97 -32.93 10.30 20.09
CA LYS A 97 -34.15 10.89 20.67
C LYS A 97 -34.38 12.34 20.20
N ILE A 98 -33.35 13.04 19.75
CA ILE A 98 -33.45 14.41 19.21
C ILE A 98 -33.92 14.39 17.75
N SER A 99 -33.73 13.27 17.04
CA SER A 99 -34.06 13.13 15.61
C SER A 99 -35.16 12.09 15.37
N ALA A 100 -36.37 12.48 15.77
CA ALA A 100 -37.65 11.89 15.36
C ALA A 100 -38.04 10.50 15.90
N LYS A 101 -39.36 10.34 16.05
CA LYS A 101 -40.12 9.17 16.50
C LYS A 101 -39.59 7.86 15.87
N GLN A 102 -39.47 6.82 16.70
CA GLN A 102 -39.29 5.41 16.30
C GLN A 102 -38.14 5.15 15.31
N VAL A 103 -36.89 5.35 15.74
CA VAL A 103 -35.76 4.75 15.03
C VAL A 103 -35.55 3.33 15.55
N ASP A 104 -35.68 2.33 14.68
CA ASP A 104 -35.42 0.93 14.99
C ASP A 104 -33.92 0.73 15.29
N TYR A 105 -33.60 0.29 16.50
CA TYR A 105 -32.21 0.02 16.92
C TYR A 105 -31.52 -1.02 16.03
N THR A 106 -32.26 -1.96 15.45
CA THR A 106 -31.70 -2.95 14.52
C THR A 106 -31.27 -2.30 13.21
N MET A 107 -32.03 -1.32 12.72
CA MET A 107 -31.70 -0.53 11.53
C MET A 107 -30.47 0.34 11.79
N ILE A 108 -30.37 1.00 12.95
CA ILE A 108 -29.16 1.78 13.32
C ILE A 108 -27.93 0.87 13.35
N ALA A 109 -28.04 -0.30 13.97
CA ALA A 109 -26.93 -1.25 14.06
C ALA A 109 -26.48 -1.75 12.67
N SER A 110 -27.42 -2.04 11.77
CA SER A 110 -27.12 -2.40 10.37
C SER A 110 -26.44 -1.25 9.64
N CYS A 111 -27.02 -0.05 9.64
CA CYS A 111 -26.44 1.10 8.96
C CYS A 111 -25.05 1.45 9.49
N THR A 112 -24.82 1.29 10.80
CA THR A 112 -23.49 1.52 11.41
C THR A 112 -22.47 0.51 10.90
N ARG A 113 -22.87 -0.75 10.71
CA ARG A 113 -22.01 -1.80 10.15
C ARG A 113 -21.76 -1.56 8.67
N ASP A 114 -22.80 -1.28 7.89
CA ASP A 114 -22.69 -1.03 6.45
C ASP A 114 -21.80 0.19 6.16
N ALA A 115 -21.94 1.26 6.96
CA ALA A 115 -21.09 2.44 6.87
C ALA A 115 -19.62 2.12 7.22
N ASN A 116 -19.36 1.28 8.22
CA ASN A 116 -18.01 0.81 8.54
C ASN A 116 -17.42 0.02 7.37
N GLU A 117 -18.20 -0.89 6.78
CA GLU A 117 -17.76 -1.70 5.64
C GLU A 117 -17.40 -0.86 4.42
N ASP A 118 -18.24 0.12 4.06
CA ASP A 118 -17.95 1.04 2.96
C ASP A 118 -16.72 1.90 3.26
N LEU A 119 -16.60 2.44 4.47
CA LEU A 119 -15.46 3.27 4.87
C LEU A 119 -14.14 2.49 4.81
N ILE A 120 -14.07 1.32 5.42
CA ILE A 120 -12.89 0.45 5.38
C ILE A 120 -12.60 0.04 3.93
N GLY A 121 -13.64 -0.27 3.17
CA GLY A 121 -13.55 -0.60 1.75
C GLY A 121 -12.86 0.48 0.92
N ARG A 122 -13.24 1.74 1.12
CA ARG A 122 -12.65 2.91 0.46
C ARG A 122 -11.23 3.19 0.95
N PHE A 123 -11.02 3.19 2.25
CA PHE A 123 -9.72 3.45 2.87
C PHE A 123 -8.66 2.46 2.39
N CYS A 124 -8.97 1.16 2.44
CA CYS A 124 -8.08 0.11 1.95
C CYS A 124 -7.77 0.27 0.46
N ARG A 125 -8.73 0.71 -0.37
CA ARG A 125 -8.51 0.89 -1.82
C ARG A 125 -7.50 2.00 -2.13
N ILE A 126 -7.56 3.11 -1.38
CA ILE A 126 -6.60 4.21 -1.49
C ILE A 126 -5.21 3.69 -1.09
N GLY A 127 -5.14 3.05 0.08
CA GLY A 127 -3.89 2.52 0.61
C GLY A 127 -3.22 1.46 -0.27
N ASP A 128 -4.00 0.51 -0.77
CA ASP A 128 -3.58 -0.55 -1.69
C ASP A 128 -3.06 -0.01 -3.04
N SER A 129 -3.68 1.06 -3.55
CA SER A 129 -3.20 1.72 -4.75
C SER A 129 -1.80 2.31 -4.57
N GLN A 130 -1.52 2.88 -3.39
CA GLN A 130 -0.19 3.38 -3.06
C GLN A 130 0.80 2.24 -2.82
N PHE A 131 0.41 1.23 -2.03
CA PHE A 131 1.23 0.05 -1.74
C PHE A 131 1.70 -0.68 -3.01
N ARG A 132 0.80 -0.86 -4.00
CA ARG A 132 1.17 -1.46 -5.29
C ARG A 132 2.20 -0.64 -6.05
N LYS A 133 2.03 0.69 -6.11
CA LYS A 133 2.98 1.58 -6.78
C LYS A 133 4.37 1.47 -6.15
N ASP A 134 4.43 1.48 -4.82
CA ASP A 134 5.69 1.40 -4.07
C ASP A 134 6.36 0.04 -4.27
N THR A 135 5.56 -1.05 -4.24
CA THR A 135 6.06 -2.41 -4.45
C THR A 135 6.60 -2.60 -5.86
N ILE A 136 5.87 -2.17 -6.90
CA ILE A 136 6.36 -2.23 -8.29
C ILE A 136 7.66 -1.45 -8.45
N THR A 137 7.74 -0.26 -7.85
CA THR A 137 8.95 0.58 -7.87
C THR A 137 10.13 -0.13 -7.22
N ARG A 138 9.92 -0.75 -6.05
CA ARG A 138 10.94 -1.52 -5.32
C ARG A 138 11.41 -2.74 -6.12
N LEU A 139 10.48 -3.51 -6.69
CA LEU A 139 10.80 -4.66 -7.54
C LEU A 139 11.59 -4.25 -8.80
N GLY A 140 11.22 -3.13 -9.43
CA GLY A 140 11.94 -2.56 -10.56
C GLY A 140 13.39 -2.23 -10.23
N LYS A 141 13.62 -1.55 -9.09
CA LYS A 141 14.98 -1.25 -8.60
C LYS A 141 15.78 -2.52 -8.31
N SER A 142 15.17 -3.48 -7.60
CA SER A 142 15.81 -4.77 -7.28
C SER A 142 16.24 -5.54 -8.54
N LYS A 143 15.40 -5.54 -9.59
CA LYS A 143 15.73 -6.14 -10.89
C LYS A 143 16.90 -5.43 -11.56
N GLN A 144 16.92 -4.09 -11.54
CA GLN A 144 18.01 -3.30 -12.11
C GLN A 144 19.34 -3.56 -11.39
N ASP A 145 19.32 -3.61 -10.06
CA ASP A 145 20.52 -3.88 -9.27
C ASP A 145 21.02 -5.31 -9.45
N SER A 146 20.10 -6.28 -9.54
CA SER A 146 20.44 -7.67 -9.87
C SER A 146 21.08 -7.79 -11.26
N LEU A 147 20.56 -7.06 -12.25
CA LEU A 147 21.15 -6.99 -13.58
C LEU A 147 22.54 -6.34 -13.55
N ARG A 148 22.71 -5.23 -12.85
CA ARG A 148 24.01 -4.56 -12.67
C ARG A 148 25.04 -5.49 -12.04
N LYS A 149 24.68 -6.20 -10.96
CA LYS A 149 25.54 -7.21 -10.32
C LYS A 149 25.95 -8.30 -11.33
N ARG A 150 25.01 -8.81 -12.12
CA ARG A 150 25.28 -9.83 -13.15
C ARG A 150 26.22 -9.33 -14.23
N VAL A 151 26.05 -8.10 -14.72
CA VAL A 151 26.94 -7.48 -15.72
C VAL A 151 28.34 -7.29 -15.17
N VAL A 152 28.48 -6.78 -13.94
CA VAL A 152 29.78 -6.59 -13.27
C VAL A 152 30.50 -7.92 -13.02
N MET A 153 29.79 -8.97 -12.61
CA MET A 153 30.40 -10.29 -12.45
C MET A 153 30.88 -10.86 -13.79
N ARG A 154 30.11 -10.67 -14.87
CA ARG A 154 30.52 -11.07 -16.23
C ARG A 154 31.75 -10.29 -16.70
N SER A 155 31.80 -8.97 -16.47
CA SER A 155 32.94 -8.14 -16.88
C SER A 155 34.21 -8.46 -16.10
N LYS A 156 34.09 -8.81 -14.81
CA LYS A 156 35.22 -9.29 -13.99
C LYS A 156 35.77 -10.63 -14.46
N HIS A 157 34.91 -11.57 -14.86
CA HIS A 157 35.36 -12.85 -15.46
C HIS A 157 36.06 -12.67 -16.81
N THR A 158 35.66 -11.67 -17.61
CA THR A 158 36.35 -11.35 -18.87
C THR A 158 37.67 -10.63 -18.67
N HIS A 159 37.89 -9.91 -17.57
CA HIS A 159 39.16 -9.24 -17.28
C HIS A 159 40.14 -10.07 -16.43
N SER A 160 39.67 -11.14 -15.78
CA SER A 160 40.53 -12.12 -15.11
C SER A 160 40.97 -13.27 -16.03
N SER A 161 40.72 -13.16 -17.33
CA SER A 161 41.21 -14.12 -18.33
C SER A 161 41.96 -13.41 -19.46
N ASP A 162 43.22 -13.13 -19.20
CA ASP A 162 44.30 -13.23 -20.21
C ASP A 162 44.44 -14.68 -20.78
N ALA A 163 43.41 -15.51 -20.67
CA ALA A 163 43.36 -16.91 -21.10
C ALA A 163 42.32 -17.17 -22.20
N LEU A 164 41.71 -16.13 -22.78
CA LEU A 164 40.83 -16.27 -23.95
C LEU A 164 41.19 -15.26 -25.05
N ALA A 165 42.48 -15.18 -25.36
CA ALA A 165 42.83 -15.00 -26.76
C ALA A 165 42.20 -16.19 -27.50
N LEU A 166 41.20 -15.92 -28.33
CA LEU A 166 40.42 -16.88 -29.09
C LEU A 166 41.36 -17.57 -30.10
N ASN A 167 42.14 -18.52 -29.61
CA ASN A 167 43.19 -19.17 -30.37
C ASN A 167 42.53 -20.32 -31.13
N MET A 168 42.52 -20.24 -32.46
CA MET A 168 41.89 -21.21 -33.36
C MET A 168 42.30 -22.67 -33.07
N LYS A 169 43.45 -22.87 -32.42
CA LYS A 169 43.92 -24.19 -31.99
C LYS A 169 42.96 -24.90 -31.03
N TYR A 170 42.31 -24.20 -30.11
CA TYR A 170 41.37 -24.80 -29.15
C TYR A 170 40.00 -25.17 -29.75
N ILE A 171 39.61 -24.52 -30.86
CA ILE A 171 38.34 -24.80 -31.54
C ILE A 171 38.40 -26.12 -32.34
N LEU A 172 39.58 -26.45 -32.87
CA LEU A 172 39.77 -27.66 -33.69
C LEU A 172 39.81 -28.94 -32.86
N GLU A 173 40.09 -28.84 -31.55
CA GLU A 173 40.26 -29.99 -30.65
C GLU A 173 39.07 -30.17 -29.67
N ASP A 174 37.99 -29.39 -29.83
CA ASP A 174 36.81 -29.47 -28.97
C ASP A 174 36.01 -30.77 -29.24
N GLN A 175 35.97 -31.64 -28.22
CA GLN A 175 35.26 -32.93 -28.17
C GLN A 175 34.05 -32.89 -27.21
N ALA A 176 33.64 -31.72 -26.71
CA ALA A 176 32.51 -31.62 -25.79
C ALA A 176 31.17 -31.92 -26.49
N GLU A 177 30.30 -32.67 -25.80
CA GLU A 177 28.99 -33.12 -26.28
C GLU A 177 28.03 -31.95 -26.66
N ASN A 178 28.28 -30.76 -26.12
CA ASN A 178 27.47 -29.56 -26.34
C ASN A 178 28.27 -28.50 -27.11
N LYS A 179 28.73 -28.82 -28.33
CA LYS A 179 29.31 -27.83 -29.25
C LYS A 179 28.34 -26.66 -29.42
N LEU A 180 28.70 -25.52 -28.82
CA LEU A 180 27.97 -24.28 -28.97
C LEU A 180 27.89 -23.94 -30.47
N TYR A 181 26.68 -23.98 -31.00
CA TYR A 181 26.27 -23.63 -32.37
C TYR A 181 26.50 -22.14 -32.71
N SER A 182 27.61 -21.52 -32.27
CA SER A 182 27.93 -20.11 -32.54
C SER A 182 28.44 -19.86 -33.97
N HIS A 183 28.83 -20.90 -34.71
CA HIS A 183 29.46 -20.75 -36.02
C HIS A 183 28.50 -20.66 -37.21
N LEU A 184 27.20 -20.94 -37.03
CA LEU A 184 26.22 -20.92 -38.11
C LEU A 184 25.52 -19.55 -38.33
N LYS A 185 25.84 -18.53 -37.54
CA LYS A 185 25.25 -17.17 -37.68
C LYS A 185 26.05 -16.20 -38.57
N LEU A 186 27.14 -16.65 -39.21
CA LEU A 186 27.96 -15.80 -40.11
C LEU A 186 27.78 -16.12 -41.60
N LYS A 187 26.61 -16.63 -42.00
CA LYS A 187 26.18 -16.55 -43.40
C LYS A 187 24.72 -16.12 -43.45
N SER A 188 24.51 -14.82 -43.57
CA SER A 188 23.32 -14.29 -44.24
C SER A 188 23.72 -13.95 -45.68
N PRO A 189 22.89 -14.26 -46.70
CA PRO A 189 23.09 -13.75 -48.05
C PRO A 189 22.98 -12.22 -48.11
#